data_AF-A0A7V5XHJ1-F1
#
_entry.id   AF-A0A7V5XHJ1-F1
#
_cell.length_a   1.000
_cell.length_b   1.000
_cell.length_c   1.000
_cell.angle_alpha   90.00
_cell.angle_beta   90.00
_cell.angle_gamma   90.00
#
_symmetry.space_group_name_H-M   'P 1'
#
loop_
_entity.id
_entity.type
_entity.pdbx_description
1 polymer ?
#
loop_
_entity_poly.entity_id
_entity_poly.type
_entity_poly.pdbx_seq_one_letter_code
_entity_poly.pdbx_strand_id
1 'polypeptide(L)'
;MKIEYPFYFEKIKATFLERINRFVVKIKIKEKEKLAYLPNPGRLWEILFSGKPLLVFKNKNSSKLPYTVLACEKDSNYILLHTHLTNKIIKKLIEEEKIDFWKDYKVLKEEAKFNSSRFDLVLENKQTFKKLVLEIKSCTLFGKEIAMFPDAETKRGTRHILKLAGLWGKDLKGGILFVIMNPEIKYFLPAYHIDYQFSKALIEVKDKIEIRAIALKWDETFTYVKEVKELQIPFDFLKKIEDKGVYLLVFKIKNKEKLKIGSLGERIFKKGFYVYVGSAMNNLTKRINRHLRKSKKLKWHIDYLLKKGENLKAIPIRSFEKKECEIAEELSLISQGIIPDFGASDCKCKSHLFYFSHNPLEKEEFQKLIIEYRINKINHVFTKN
;
A
#
# COMPACT_ATOMS: atom_id res chain seq x y z
N MET A 1 19.68 -0.76 20.69
CA MET A 1 19.82 -2.23 20.71
C MET A 1 19.91 -2.69 19.26
N LYS A 2 20.96 -3.41 18.88
CA LYS A 2 21.04 -4.02 17.55
C LYS A 2 20.11 -5.23 17.57
N ILE A 3 19.00 -5.14 16.84
CA ILE A 3 18.02 -6.23 16.76
C ILE A 3 18.53 -7.22 15.71
N GLU A 4 18.58 -8.49 16.09
CA GLU A 4 18.95 -9.60 15.22
C GLU A 4 17.80 -10.60 15.17
N TYR A 5 17.70 -11.30 14.04
CA TYR A 5 16.74 -12.38 13.83
C TYR A 5 17.47 -13.71 14.05
N PRO A 6 16.89 -14.69 14.78
CA PRO A 6 15.54 -14.70 15.37
C PRO A 6 15.33 -13.73 16.55
N PHE A 7 14.08 -13.30 16.76
CA PHE A 7 13.71 -12.27 17.73
C PHE A 7 13.53 -12.82 19.15
N TYR A 8 14.62 -13.26 19.81
CA TYR A 8 14.55 -13.83 21.17
C TYR A 8 14.30 -12.82 22.30
N PHE A 9 14.22 -11.52 21.99
CA PHE A 9 13.95 -10.49 22.99
C PHE A 9 12.48 -10.44 23.41
N GLU A 10 12.23 -9.88 24.59
CA GLU A 10 10.89 -9.68 25.13
C GLU A 10 10.04 -8.78 24.22
N LYS A 11 8.86 -9.26 23.82
CA LYS A 11 7.84 -8.46 23.16
C LYS A 11 6.73 -8.13 24.16
N ILE A 12 6.43 -6.85 24.27
CA ILE A 12 5.41 -6.29 25.15
C ILE A 12 4.16 -6.04 24.32
N LYS A 13 3.00 -6.51 24.80
CA LYS A 13 1.70 -6.20 24.20
C LYS A 13 1.34 -4.73 24.47
N ALA A 14 0.88 -4.04 23.45
CA ALA A 14 0.37 -2.68 23.53
C ALA A 14 -0.86 -2.51 22.64
N THR A 15 -1.59 -1.41 22.81
CA THR A 15 -2.71 -1.05 21.94
C THR A 15 -2.35 0.20 21.15
N PHE A 16 -2.53 0.18 19.83
CA PHE A 16 -2.38 1.37 19.00
C PHE A 16 -3.50 2.36 19.29
N LEU A 17 -3.17 3.64 19.52
CA LEU A 17 -4.16 4.69 19.74
C LEU A 17 -4.26 5.62 18.53
N GLU A 18 -3.15 6.23 18.16
CA GLU A 18 -3.08 7.21 17.07
C GLU A 18 -1.67 7.28 16.47
N ARG A 19 -1.59 7.70 15.21
CA ARG A 19 -0.32 7.96 14.53
C ARG A 19 -0.07 9.46 14.49
N ILE A 20 0.87 9.93 15.32
CA ILE A 20 1.23 11.35 15.45
C ILE A 20 1.90 11.85 14.17
N ASN A 21 2.83 11.06 13.63
CA ASN A 21 3.48 11.32 12.35
C ASN A 21 3.98 10.01 11.72
N ARG A 22 4.75 10.12 10.64
CA ARG A 22 5.28 8.95 9.91
C ARG A 22 6.04 7.96 10.81
N PHE A 23 6.73 8.45 11.83
CA PHE A 23 7.66 7.65 12.64
C PHE A 23 7.30 7.59 14.13
N VAL A 24 6.23 8.26 14.55
CA VAL A 24 5.82 8.32 15.96
C VAL A 24 4.35 7.97 16.08
N VAL A 25 4.06 7.05 16.97
CA VAL A 25 2.70 6.63 17.33
C VAL A 25 2.48 6.81 18.83
N LYS A 26 1.24 7.03 19.22
CA LYS A 26 0.80 6.90 20.61
C LYS A 26 0.24 5.50 20.81
N ILE A 27 0.64 4.87 21.89
CA ILE A 27 0.24 3.52 22.27
C ILE A 27 -0.20 3.48 23.74
N LYS A 28 -1.02 2.48 24.08
CA LYS A 28 -1.42 2.19 25.47
C LYS A 28 -0.69 0.93 25.96
N ILE A 29 -0.02 1.02 27.10
CA ILE A 29 0.62 -0.10 27.80
C ILE A 29 0.22 -0.03 29.27
N LYS A 30 -0.38 -1.10 29.82
CA LYS A 30 -0.82 -1.17 31.23
C LYS A 30 -1.61 0.07 31.65
N GLU A 31 -2.64 0.42 30.87
CA GLU A 31 -3.47 1.62 31.05
C GLU A 31 -2.79 3.00 30.88
N LYS A 32 -1.49 3.06 30.60
CA LYS A 32 -0.75 4.32 30.41
C LYS A 32 -0.48 4.61 28.94
N GLU A 33 -0.74 5.84 28.52
CA GLU A 33 -0.35 6.33 27.20
C GLU A 33 1.16 6.57 27.15
N LYS A 34 1.79 6.13 26.05
CA LYS A 34 3.21 6.31 25.77
C LYS A 34 3.41 6.59 24.29
N LEU A 35 4.52 7.26 23.96
CA LEU A 35 4.97 7.37 22.58
C LEU A 35 5.87 6.20 22.21
N ALA A 36 5.79 5.76 20.96
CA ALA A 36 6.67 4.73 20.41
C ALA A 36 7.16 5.11 19.01
N TYR A 37 8.37 4.65 18.70
CA TYR A 37 8.93 4.75 17.35
C TYR A 37 8.28 3.72 16.43
N LEU A 38 7.86 4.15 15.24
CA LEU A 38 7.33 3.29 14.18
C LEU A 38 8.34 3.23 13.01
N PRO A 39 9.13 2.14 12.90
CA PRO A 39 10.11 1.92 11.83
C PRO A 39 9.47 1.51 10.49
N ASN A 40 8.41 2.20 10.11
CA ASN A 40 7.68 1.99 8.87
C ASN A 40 7.23 3.32 8.27
N PRO A 41 7.81 3.75 7.13
CA PRO A 41 7.43 4.99 6.49
C PRO A 41 6.09 4.90 5.73
N GLY A 42 5.58 3.69 5.52
CA GLY A 42 4.37 3.42 4.75
C GLY A 42 3.11 3.98 5.38
N ARG A 43 2.02 4.02 4.62
CA ARG A 43 0.75 4.63 5.05
C ARG A 43 0.03 3.79 6.10
N LEU A 44 0.10 2.46 5.97
CA LEU A 44 -0.46 1.47 6.92
C LEU A 44 -1.94 1.69 7.23
N TRP A 45 -2.71 2.20 6.26
CA TRP A 45 -4.13 2.51 6.46
C TRP A 45 -4.87 1.23 6.84
N GLU A 46 -4.66 0.16 6.07
CA GLU A 46 -5.24 -1.16 6.26
C GLU A 46 -4.75 -1.94 7.49
N ILE A 47 -3.81 -1.41 8.29
CA ILE A 47 -3.22 -2.11 9.44
C ILE A 47 -3.43 -1.34 10.75
N LEU A 48 -3.11 -0.05 10.78
CA LEU A 48 -3.07 0.74 12.02
C LEU A 48 -4.40 1.45 12.28
N PHE A 49 -5.40 0.69 12.73
CA PHE A 49 -6.64 1.23 13.27
C PHE A 49 -6.55 1.39 14.78
N SER A 50 -7.17 2.46 15.31
CA SER A 50 -7.23 2.67 16.77
C SER A 50 -7.82 1.43 17.47
N GLY A 51 -7.22 1.01 18.58
CA GLY A 51 -7.58 -0.21 19.28
C GLY A 51 -6.85 -1.48 18.81
N LYS A 52 -6.09 -1.44 17.70
CA LYS A 52 -5.38 -2.63 17.22
C LYS A 52 -4.24 -3.06 18.16
N PRO A 53 -4.11 -4.37 18.46
CA PRO A 53 -2.99 -4.88 19.23
C PRO A 53 -1.65 -4.72 18.50
N LEU A 54 -0.63 -4.37 19.26
CA LEU A 54 0.75 -4.21 18.84
C LEU A 54 1.67 -5.10 19.66
N LEU A 55 2.76 -5.55 19.02
CA LEU A 55 3.96 -5.98 19.72
C LEU A 55 4.99 -4.85 19.67
N VAL A 56 5.53 -4.50 20.83
CA VAL A 56 6.58 -3.49 20.97
C VAL A 56 7.73 -4.03 21.81
N PHE A 57 8.90 -3.42 21.73
CA PHE A 57 10.01 -3.71 22.65
C PHE A 57 10.56 -2.41 23.24
N LYS A 58 11.17 -2.52 24.42
CA LYS A 58 11.70 -1.37 25.15
C LYS A 58 13.03 -0.88 24.55
N ASN A 59 13.15 0.42 24.36
CA ASN A 59 14.39 1.08 23.98
C ASN A 59 15.25 1.33 25.23
N LYS A 60 16.52 0.91 25.20
CA LYS A 60 17.43 1.05 26.36
C LYS A 60 17.73 2.51 26.74
N ASN A 61 17.90 3.39 25.74
CA ASN A 61 18.45 4.74 25.96
C ASN A 61 17.57 5.87 25.36
N SER A 62 16.24 5.75 25.44
CA SER A 62 15.33 6.77 24.90
C SER A 62 14.15 6.99 25.85
N SER A 63 14.16 8.12 26.58
CA SER A 63 13.05 8.51 27.45
C SER A 63 11.86 9.07 26.66
N LYS A 64 12.13 9.77 25.54
CA LYS A 64 11.10 10.37 24.67
C LYS A 64 10.30 9.33 23.89
N LEU A 65 10.98 8.32 23.36
CA LEU A 65 10.38 7.19 22.65
C LEU A 65 10.84 5.88 23.34
N PRO A 66 10.25 5.52 24.49
CA PRO A 66 10.69 4.38 25.30
C PRO A 66 10.41 3.03 24.66
N TYR A 67 9.60 2.98 23.60
CA TYR A 67 9.26 1.76 22.89
C TYR A 67 9.45 1.92 21.38
N THR A 68 9.66 0.79 20.71
CA THR A 68 9.64 0.68 19.25
C THR A 68 8.61 -0.36 18.85
N VAL A 69 7.77 -0.02 17.87
CA VAL A 69 6.78 -0.93 17.30
C VAL A 69 7.48 -1.99 16.47
N LEU A 70 7.23 -3.25 16.81
CA LEU A 70 7.71 -4.41 16.07
C LEU A 70 6.67 -4.88 15.06
N ALA A 71 5.45 -5.14 15.52
CA ALA A 71 4.37 -5.71 14.72
C ALA A 71 3.00 -5.18 15.13
N CYS A 72 2.02 -5.31 14.25
CA CYS A 72 0.61 -5.03 14.52
C CYS A 72 -0.23 -6.24 14.11
N GLU A 73 -1.26 -6.54 14.88
CA GLU A 73 -2.19 -7.60 14.56
C GLU A 73 -3.12 -7.19 13.40
N LYS A 74 -3.27 -8.09 12.43
CA LYS A 74 -4.24 -8.02 11.34
C LYS A 74 -4.64 -9.44 10.95
N ASP A 75 -5.95 -9.69 10.84
CA ASP A 75 -6.50 -11.00 10.44
C ASP A 75 -5.91 -12.15 11.27
N SER A 76 -5.89 -11.99 12.60
CA SER A 76 -5.33 -12.94 13.59
C SER A 76 -3.83 -13.25 13.45
N ASN A 77 -3.11 -12.49 12.61
CA ASN A 77 -1.67 -12.62 12.40
C ASN A 77 -0.96 -11.34 12.83
N TYR A 78 0.24 -11.47 13.40
CA TYR A 78 1.11 -10.30 13.60
C TYR A 78 1.87 -9.99 12.31
N ILE A 79 1.75 -8.74 11.85
CA ILE A 79 2.42 -8.22 10.66
C ILE A 79 3.63 -7.42 11.11
N LEU A 80 4.83 -7.84 10.71
CA LEU A 80 6.05 -7.09 11.02
C LEU A 80 5.97 -5.69 10.39
N LEU A 81 6.00 -4.66 11.24
CA LEU A 81 6.05 -3.27 10.82
C LEU A 81 7.47 -2.74 10.76
N HIS A 82 8.44 -3.39 11.43
CA HIS A 82 9.84 -2.97 11.39
C HIS A 82 10.53 -3.37 10.08
N THR A 83 10.25 -2.61 9.01
CA THR A 83 10.69 -2.90 7.63
C THR A 83 12.21 -3.06 7.47
N HIS A 84 13.03 -2.39 8.27
CA HIS A 84 14.50 -2.55 8.22
C HIS A 84 14.99 -3.95 8.64
N LEU A 85 14.17 -4.75 9.31
CA LEU A 85 14.53 -6.12 9.69
C LEU A 85 14.27 -7.14 8.58
N THR A 86 13.50 -6.77 7.56
CA THR A 86 13.15 -7.69 6.45
C THR A 86 14.40 -8.22 5.76
N ASN A 87 15.39 -7.37 5.45
CA ASN A 87 16.64 -7.80 4.81
C ASN A 87 17.38 -8.85 5.66
N LYS A 88 17.44 -8.64 6.98
CA LYS A 88 18.09 -9.57 7.91
C LYS A 88 17.37 -10.91 8.00
N ILE A 89 16.04 -10.88 8.02
CA ILE A 89 15.21 -12.09 8.02
C ILE A 89 15.48 -12.89 6.74
N ILE A 90 15.35 -12.25 5.57
CA ILE A 90 15.54 -12.92 4.28
C ILE A 90 16.96 -13.48 4.14
N LYS A 91 17.98 -12.69 4.52
CA LYS A 91 19.37 -13.18 4.55
C LYS A 91 19.47 -14.48 5.33
N LYS A 92 18.95 -14.50 6.56
CA LYS A 92 19.01 -15.68 7.43
C LYS A 92 18.23 -16.87 6.85
N LEU A 93 17.06 -16.62 6.26
CA LEU A 93 16.27 -17.68 5.61
C LEU A 93 16.98 -18.29 4.40
N ILE A 94 17.73 -17.50 3.63
CA ILE A 94 18.56 -18.01 2.53
C ILE A 94 19.72 -18.85 3.07
N GLU A 95 20.42 -18.37 4.10
CA GLU A 95 21.52 -19.09 4.75
C GLU A 95 21.07 -20.41 5.39
N GLU A 96 19.84 -20.46 5.92
CA GLU A 96 19.21 -21.66 6.48
C GLU A 96 18.51 -22.53 5.42
N GLU A 97 18.64 -22.21 4.13
CA GLU A 97 18.04 -22.94 3.00
C GLU A 97 16.50 -23.06 3.09
N LYS A 98 15.83 -22.13 3.78
CA LYS A 98 14.37 -22.09 3.97
C LYS A 98 13.60 -21.44 2.82
N ILE A 99 14.30 -21.00 1.77
CA ILE A 99 13.69 -20.47 0.55
C ILE A 99 14.01 -21.44 -0.58
N ASP A 100 13.05 -22.31 -0.91
CA ASP A 100 13.25 -23.46 -1.80
C ASP A 100 13.92 -23.11 -3.14
N PHE A 101 13.44 -22.04 -3.80
CA PHE A 101 13.98 -21.60 -5.09
C PHE A 101 15.40 -21.02 -5.01
N TRP A 102 15.94 -20.77 -3.81
CA TRP A 102 17.31 -20.31 -3.55
C TRP A 102 18.11 -21.22 -2.61
N LYS A 103 17.68 -22.47 -2.38
CA LYS A 103 18.43 -23.46 -1.57
C LYS A 103 19.89 -23.62 -2.02
N ASP A 104 20.11 -23.52 -3.33
CA ASP A 104 21.41 -23.65 -3.98
C ASP A 104 22.20 -22.34 -4.03
N TYR A 105 21.74 -21.28 -3.37
CA TYR A 105 22.44 -20.00 -3.29
C TYR A 105 23.05 -19.80 -1.90
N LYS A 106 24.14 -19.03 -1.87
CA LYS A 106 24.72 -18.48 -0.63
C LYS A 106 24.75 -16.96 -0.70
N VAL A 107 24.71 -16.30 0.44
CA VAL A 107 24.86 -14.85 0.54
C VAL A 107 26.34 -14.49 0.41
N LEU A 108 26.70 -13.77 -0.65
CA LEU A 108 28.07 -13.33 -0.91
C LEU A 108 28.36 -11.96 -0.29
N LYS A 109 27.40 -11.04 -0.36
CA LYS A 109 27.58 -9.66 0.10
C LYS A 109 26.25 -9.00 0.47
N GLU A 110 26.26 -8.18 1.51
CA GLU A 110 25.16 -7.28 1.87
C GLU A 110 25.43 -5.87 1.33
N GLU A 111 24.37 -5.11 1.06
CA GLU A 111 24.45 -3.67 0.79
C GLU A 111 25.46 -3.32 -0.32
N ALA A 112 25.48 -4.16 -1.37
CA ALA A 112 26.45 -4.09 -2.45
C ALA A 112 26.19 -2.89 -3.36
N LYS A 113 27.25 -2.13 -3.67
CA LYS A 113 27.18 -0.98 -4.57
C LYS A 113 27.40 -1.43 -6.01
N PHE A 114 26.45 -1.11 -6.87
CA PHE A 114 26.53 -1.29 -8.32
C PHE A 114 26.26 0.06 -8.98
N ASN A 115 27.29 0.63 -9.61
CA ASN A 115 27.26 2.00 -10.15
C ASN A 115 26.82 3.01 -9.07
N SER A 116 25.74 3.76 -9.33
CA SER A 116 25.15 4.75 -8.43
C SER A 116 24.07 4.20 -7.49
N SER A 117 23.81 2.89 -7.51
CA SER A 117 22.80 2.25 -6.67
C SER A 117 23.43 1.28 -5.67
N ARG A 118 22.71 1.06 -4.57
CA ARG A 118 23.01 0.03 -3.58
C ARG A 118 21.83 -0.93 -3.55
N PHE A 119 22.13 -2.22 -3.56
CA PHE A 119 21.16 -3.32 -3.51
C PHE A 119 21.35 -4.13 -2.23
N ASP A 120 20.29 -4.76 -1.78
CA ASP A 120 20.21 -5.35 -0.43
C ASP A 120 21.15 -6.55 -0.27
N LEU A 121 21.15 -7.50 -1.21
CA LEU A 121 21.98 -8.70 -1.17
C LEU A 121 22.61 -9.02 -2.54
N VAL A 122 23.75 -9.71 -2.53
CA VAL A 122 24.29 -10.44 -3.67
C VAL A 122 24.33 -11.90 -3.29
N LEU A 123 23.64 -12.73 -4.06
CA LEU A 123 23.66 -14.18 -3.92
C LEU A 123 24.57 -14.78 -4.98
N GLU A 124 25.16 -15.92 -4.67
CA GLU A 124 25.94 -16.72 -5.61
C GLU A 124 25.42 -18.16 -5.58
N ASN A 125 25.10 -18.71 -6.76
CA ASN A 125 24.72 -20.10 -6.88
C ASN A 125 25.95 -20.99 -6.61
N LYS A 126 25.80 -21.95 -5.69
CA LYS A 126 26.87 -22.81 -5.16
C LYS A 126 27.51 -23.68 -6.25
N GLN A 127 26.77 -24.07 -7.27
CA GLN A 127 27.27 -24.95 -8.34
C GLN A 127 27.75 -24.20 -9.58
N THR A 128 27.03 -23.17 -10.01
CA THR A 128 27.29 -22.46 -11.27
C THR A 128 28.10 -21.17 -11.11
N PHE A 129 28.30 -20.71 -9.87
CA PHE A 129 28.95 -19.43 -9.53
C PHE A 129 28.28 -18.19 -10.14
N LYS A 130 27.09 -18.35 -10.73
CA LYS A 130 26.28 -17.24 -11.24
C LYS A 130 25.78 -16.38 -10.09
N LYS A 131 25.79 -15.07 -10.30
CA LYS A 131 25.44 -14.08 -9.28
C LYS A 131 24.05 -13.50 -9.51
N LEU A 132 23.33 -13.30 -8.41
CA LEU A 132 22.04 -12.62 -8.38
C LEU A 132 22.15 -11.38 -7.47
N VAL A 133 21.98 -10.20 -8.04
CA VAL A 133 21.86 -8.94 -7.30
C VAL A 133 20.41 -8.75 -6.92
N LEU A 134 20.12 -8.79 -5.62
CA LEU A 134 18.77 -8.87 -5.08
C LEU A 134 18.37 -7.58 -4.37
N GLU A 135 17.24 -7.03 -4.78
CA GLU A 135 16.50 -6.01 -4.02
C GLU A 135 15.33 -6.67 -3.26
N ILE A 136 15.15 -6.32 -2.00
CA ILE A 136 14.10 -6.82 -1.11
C ILE A 136 13.10 -5.69 -0.85
N LYS A 137 11.81 -6.03 -0.86
CA LYS A 137 10.70 -5.10 -0.61
C LYS A 137 9.72 -5.69 0.38
N SER A 138 9.66 -5.10 1.57
CA SER A 138 8.58 -5.37 2.51
C SER A 138 7.28 -4.76 1.99
N CYS A 139 6.23 -5.58 1.93
CA CYS A 139 4.91 -5.22 1.41
C CYS A 139 3.87 -5.32 2.54
N THR A 140 3.30 -4.18 2.90
CA THR A 140 2.24 -4.11 3.94
C THR A 140 0.86 -3.81 3.36
N LEU A 141 0.77 -3.44 2.08
CA LEU A 141 -0.51 -3.23 1.40
C LEU A 141 -1.08 -4.57 0.94
N PHE A 142 -2.08 -5.09 1.65
CA PHE A 142 -2.74 -6.34 1.27
C PHE A 142 -4.19 -6.41 1.75
N GLY A 143 -4.98 -7.13 0.96
CA GLY A 143 -6.38 -7.48 1.23
C GLY A 143 -6.47 -8.86 1.89
N LYS A 144 -7.44 -9.67 1.46
CA LYS A 144 -7.64 -11.04 1.95
C LYS A 144 -6.57 -12.00 1.42
N GLU A 145 -6.43 -12.11 0.09
CA GLU A 145 -5.53 -13.08 -0.54
C GLU A 145 -4.51 -12.42 -1.50
N ILE A 146 -4.64 -11.12 -1.74
CA ILE A 146 -3.77 -10.36 -2.65
C ILE A 146 -2.96 -9.34 -1.84
N ALA A 147 -1.65 -9.34 -2.05
CA ALA A 147 -0.76 -8.27 -1.64
C ALA A 147 -0.30 -7.44 -2.83
N MET A 148 0.01 -6.17 -2.57
CA MET A 148 0.47 -5.24 -3.58
C MET A 148 1.62 -4.35 -3.13
N PHE A 149 2.40 -3.88 -4.11
CA PHE A 149 3.45 -2.90 -3.90
C PHE A 149 3.58 -1.94 -5.10
N PRO A 150 3.78 -0.63 -4.90
CA PRO A 150 4.01 0.06 -3.62
C PRO A 150 2.73 0.57 -2.94
N ASP A 151 2.83 1.05 -1.71
CA ASP A 151 1.75 1.73 -0.97
C ASP A 151 1.66 3.25 -1.25
N ALA A 152 2.65 3.78 -1.97
CA ALA A 152 2.70 5.15 -2.50
C ALA A 152 3.56 5.20 -3.78
N GLU A 153 3.37 6.21 -4.63
CA GLU A 153 4.19 6.41 -5.84
C GLU A 153 5.69 6.37 -5.53
N THR A 154 6.46 5.61 -6.33
CA THR A 154 7.87 5.31 -6.11
C THR A 154 8.69 5.42 -7.41
N LYS A 155 9.06 6.66 -7.76
CA LYS A 155 10.06 6.92 -8.81
C LYS A 155 11.40 6.23 -8.52
N ARG A 156 11.76 6.08 -7.23
CA ARG A 156 12.97 5.36 -6.82
C ARG A 156 12.86 3.86 -7.14
N GLY A 157 11.75 3.21 -6.78
CA GLY A 157 11.53 1.79 -7.07
C GLY A 157 11.58 1.49 -8.56
N THR A 158 10.93 2.33 -9.39
CA THR A 158 10.99 2.21 -10.85
C THR A 158 12.43 2.27 -11.37
N ARG A 159 13.21 3.25 -10.93
CA ARG A 159 14.64 3.36 -11.31
C ARG A 159 15.46 2.16 -10.86
N HIS A 160 15.18 1.59 -9.68
CA HIS A 160 15.91 0.43 -9.16
C HIS A 160 15.67 -0.81 -10.01
N ILE A 161 14.41 -1.10 -10.37
CA ILE A 161 14.05 -2.25 -11.21
C ILE A 161 14.68 -2.16 -12.60
N LEU A 162 14.63 -0.98 -13.23
CA LEU A 162 15.27 -0.77 -14.54
C LEU A 162 16.80 -0.96 -14.47
N LYS A 163 17.43 -0.55 -13.37
CA LYS A 163 18.87 -0.80 -13.14
C LYS A 163 19.17 -2.29 -12.95
N LEU A 164 18.34 -3.02 -12.21
CA LEU A 164 18.47 -4.48 -12.07
C LEU A 164 18.38 -5.18 -13.42
N ALA A 165 17.45 -4.76 -14.28
CA ALA A 165 17.31 -5.28 -15.64
C ALA A 165 18.54 -5.00 -16.51
N GLY A 166 19.21 -3.86 -16.28
CA GLY A 166 20.48 -3.53 -16.94
C GLY A 166 21.68 -4.37 -16.49
N LEU A 167 21.56 -5.15 -15.40
CA LEU A 167 22.62 -6.09 -14.97
C LEU A 167 22.56 -7.44 -15.69
N TRP A 168 21.52 -7.70 -16.48
CA TRP A 168 21.31 -8.98 -17.15
C TRP A 168 22.46 -9.31 -18.10
N GLY A 169 23.19 -10.37 -17.78
CA GLY A 169 24.29 -10.90 -18.59
C GLY A 169 24.52 -12.39 -18.35
N LYS A 170 25.64 -12.92 -18.86
CA LYS A 170 25.98 -14.34 -18.80
C LYS A 170 26.08 -14.88 -17.35
N ASP A 171 26.71 -14.11 -16.47
CA ASP A 171 27.07 -14.54 -15.11
C ASP A 171 26.48 -13.67 -13.99
N LEU A 172 25.70 -12.64 -14.35
CA LEU A 172 25.07 -11.72 -13.42
C LEU A 172 23.61 -11.49 -13.83
N LYS A 173 22.70 -11.59 -12.86
CA LYS A 173 21.29 -11.23 -13.03
C LYS A 173 20.85 -10.29 -11.93
N GLY A 174 19.86 -9.46 -12.23
CA GLY A 174 19.10 -8.73 -11.23
C GLY A 174 17.92 -9.55 -10.74
N GLY A 175 17.51 -9.32 -9.49
CA GLY A 175 16.31 -9.92 -8.91
C GLY A 175 15.62 -8.98 -7.93
N ILE A 176 14.32 -9.15 -7.77
CA ILE A 176 13.51 -8.46 -6.77
C ILE A 176 12.63 -9.47 -6.02
N LEU A 177 12.66 -9.38 -4.68
CA LEU A 177 11.81 -10.17 -3.78
C LEU A 177 10.83 -9.27 -3.05
N PHE A 178 9.55 -9.55 -3.24
CA PHE A 178 8.47 -8.95 -2.44
C PHE A 178 8.15 -9.85 -1.24
N VAL A 179 8.25 -9.31 -0.03
CA VAL A 179 8.07 -10.05 1.22
C VAL A 179 6.82 -9.56 1.92
N ILE A 180 5.87 -10.45 2.10
CA ILE A 180 4.59 -10.20 2.74
C ILE A 180 4.55 -10.96 4.07
N MET A 181 4.18 -10.29 5.15
CA MET A 181 4.19 -10.86 6.51
C MET A 181 2.82 -11.39 6.89
N ASN A 182 2.17 -12.11 5.98
CA ASN A 182 0.86 -12.71 6.20
C ASN A 182 0.74 -14.02 5.40
N PRO A 183 0.53 -15.18 6.06
CA PRO A 183 0.46 -16.48 5.40
C PRO A 183 -0.78 -16.68 4.52
N GLU A 184 -1.83 -15.88 4.67
CA GLU A 184 -3.09 -16.03 3.91
C GLU A 184 -2.98 -15.52 2.47
N ILE A 185 -1.93 -14.76 2.16
CA ILE A 185 -1.72 -14.22 0.83
C ILE A 185 -1.38 -15.34 -0.15
N LYS A 186 -2.02 -15.30 -1.31
CA LYS A 186 -1.83 -16.27 -2.41
C LYS A 186 -1.22 -15.59 -3.63
N TYR A 187 -1.53 -14.32 -3.84
CA TYR A 187 -1.13 -13.56 -5.03
C TYR A 187 -0.39 -12.29 -4.68
N PHE A 188 0.60 -11.96 -5.51
CA PHE A 188 1.25 -10.66 -5.49
C PHE A 188 1.03 -9.93 -6.82
N LEU A 189 0.62 -8.67 -6.74
CA LEU A 189 0.45 -7.79 -7.90
C LEU A 189 1.18 -6.46 -7.65
N PRO A 190 1.83 -5.84 -8.63
CA PRO A 190 2.26 -4.46 -8.48
C PRO A 190 1.02 -3.57 -8.31
N ALA A 191 1.05 -2.59 -7.40
CA ALA A 191 -0.08 -1.72 -7.08
C ALA A 191 -0.37 -0.71 -8.19
N TYR A 192 -0.90 -1.19 -9.31
CA TYR A 192 -1.13 -0.43 -10.54
C TYR A 192 -2.05 0.78 -10.33
N HIS A 193 -2.98 0.68 -9.37
CA HIS A 193 -3.84 1.78 -8.98
C HIS A 193 -3.06 2.88 -8.22
N ILE A 194 -1.93 2.58 -7.57
CA ILE A 194 -1.11 3.57 -6.86
C ILE A 194 0.00 4.12 -7.75
N ASP A 195 0.81 3.24 -8.33
CA ASP A 195 1.93 3.61 -9.20
C ASP A 195 1.88 2.81 -10.50
N TYR A 196 1.17 3.37 -11.46
CA TYR A 196 1.01 2.74 -12.77
C TYR A 196 2.33 2.64 -13.56
N GLN A 197 3.28 3.56 -13.32
CA GLN A 197 4.57 3.54 -14.01
C GLN A 197 5.47 2.44 -13.46
N PHE A 198 5.50 2.28 -12.14
CA PHE A 198 6.17 1.16 -11.49
C PHE A 198 5.63 -0.18 -11.99
N SER A 199 4.30 -0.34 -12.05
CA SER A 199 3.68 -1.56 -12.55
C SER A 199 4.07 -1.87 -14.00
N LYS A 200 4.05 -0.87 -14.87
CA LYS A 200 4.51 -1.03 -16.27
C LYS A 200 5.96 -1.47 -16.34
N ALA A 201 6.86 -0.80 -15.61
CA ALA A 201 8.27 -1.15 -15.60
C ALA A 201 8.51 -2.58 -15.10
N LEU A 202 7.81 -3.02 -14.04
CA LEU A 202 7.93 -4.39 -13.52
C LEU A 202 7.50 -5.43 -14.57
N ILE A 203 6.40 -5.18 -15.30
CA ILE A 203 5.92 -6.06 -16.37
C ILE A 203 6.92 -6.10 -17.54
N GLU A 204 7.46 -4.94 -17.93
CA GLU A 204 8.40 -4.81 -19.05
C GLU A 204 9.70 -5.59 -18.81
N VAL A 205 10.20 -5.59 -17.56
CA VAL A 205 11.46 -6.27 -17.24
C VAL A 205 11.30 -7.71 -16.79
N LYS A 206 10.08 -8.30 -16.85
CA LYS A 206 9.80 -9.61 -16.24
C LYS A 206 10.70 -10.74 -16.73
N ASP A 207 11.18 -10.64 -17.98
CA ASP A 207 12.07 -11.64 -18.61
C ASP A 207 13.54 -11.24 -18.51
N LYS A 208 13.86 -10.10 -17.87
CA LYS A 208 15.20 -9.53 -17.71
C LYS A 208 15.68 -9.52 -16.26
N ILE A 209 14.83 -9.88 -15.30
CA ILE A 209 15.19 -10.03 -13.89
C ILE A 209 14.40 -11.18 -13.28
N GLU A 210 14.89 -11.71 -12.16
CA GLU A 210 14.12 -12.65 -11.35
C GLU A 210 13.11 -11.89 -10.49
N ILE A 211 11.82 -12.14 -10.67
CA ILE A 211 10.75 -11.53 -9.87
C ILE A 211 10.13 -12.63 -9.01
N ARG A 212 10.19 -12.46 -7.69
CA ARG A 212 9.65 -13.40 -6.71
C ARG A 212 8.83 -12.66 -5.66
N ALA A 213 7.86 -13.37 -5.09
CA ALA A 213 7.09 -12.88 -3.96
C ALA A 213 6.86 -14.02 -2.98
N ILE A 214 6.97 -13.75 -1.68
CA ILE A 214 6.78 -14.75 -0.63
C ILE A 214 5.90 -14.21 0.49
N ALA A 215 5.09 -15.09 1.07
CA ALA A 215 4.40 -14.89 2.33
C ALA A 215 5.16 -15.60 3.46
N LEU A 216 5.30 -14.94 4.61
CA LEU A 216 5.93 -15.48 5.80
C LEU A 216 4.88 -15.74 6.88
N LYS A 217 4.95 -16.93 7.49
CA LYS A 217 4.23 -17.26 8.73
C LYS A 217 5.18 -17.20 9.91
N TRP A 218 4.82 -16.44 10.93
CA TRP A 218 5.56 -16.42 12.19
C TRP A 218 5.10 -17.56 13.10
N ASP A 219 5.96 -17.98 14.01
CA ASP A 219 5.54 -18.76 15.16
C ASP A 219 4.69 -17.92 16.13
N GLU A 220 4.03 -18.57 17.08
CA GLU A 220 3.11 -17.93 18.03
C GLU A 220 3.80 -16.86 18.91
N THR A 221 5.12 -17.00 19.12
CA THR A 221 5.90 -16.06 19.94
C THR A 221 6.50 -14.91 19.13
N PHE A 222 6.26 -14.88 17.82
CA PHE A 222 6.83 -13.91 16.89
C PHE A 222 8.36 -13.82 17.00
N THR A 223 9.00 -14.98 17.16
CA THR A 223 10.45 -15.16 17.31
C THR A 223 11.11 -15.54 15.99
N TYR A 224 10.56 -16.53 15.28
CA TYR A 224 11.10 -17.00 14.02
C TYR A 224 10.00 -17.25 12.98
N VAL A 225 10.42 -17.29 11.72
CA VAL A 225 9.54 -17.65 10.61
C VAL A 225 9.39 -19.16 10.58
N LYS A 226 8.16 -19.62 10.77
CA LYS A 226 7.76 -21.04 10.78
C LYS A 226 7.55 -21.58 9.37
N GLU A 227 7.08 -20.75 8.44
CA GLU A 227 6.75 -21.17 7.07
C GLU A 227 7.07 -20.04 6.08
N VAL A 228 7.57 -20.43 4.92
CA VAL A 228 7.78 -19.56 3.76
C VAL A 228 6.95 -20.13 2.62
N LYS A 229 6.10 -19.30 2.03
CA LYS A 229 5.25 -19.70 0.90
C LYS A 229 5.49 -18.79 -0.29
N GLU A 230 5.85 -19.35 -1.44
CA GLU A 230 5.93 -18.59 -2.69
C GLU A 230 4.53 -18.18 -3.16
N LEU A 231 4.42 -16.95 -3.67
CA LEU A 231 3.17 -16.36 -4.13
C LEU A 231 3.11 -16.36 -5.66
N GLN A 232 1.90 -16.50 -6.19
CA GLN A 232 1.67 -16.40 -7.62
C GLN A 232 1.68 -14.94 -8.08
N ILE A 233 2.33 -14.67 -9.22
CA ILE A 233 2.32 -13.37 -9.89
C ILE A 233 1.62 -13.52 -11.24
N PRO A 234 0.35 -13.10 -11.37
CA PRO A 234 -0.47 -13.38 -12.55
C PRO A 234 -0.15 -12.41 -13.71
N PHE A 235 1.01 -12.56 -14.35
CA PHE A 235 1.48 -11.64 -15.40
C PHE A 235 0.51 -11.49 -16.57
N ASP A 236 -0.27 -12.51 -16.93
CA ASP A 236 -1.23 -12.41 -18.03
C ASP A 236 -2.45 -11.56 -17.69
N PHE A 237 -2.86 -11.53 -16.42
CA PHE A 237 -3.80 -10.52 -15.94
C PHE A 237 -3.16 -9.13 -15.96
N LEU A 238 -1.92 -9.00 -15.48
CA LEU A 238 -1.23 -7.71 -15.38
C LEU A 238 -1.06 -7.01 -16.73
N LYS A 239 -0.81 -7.76 -17.82
CA LYS A 239 -0.72 -7.23 -19.19
C LYS A 239 -2.00 -6.55 -19.67
N LYS A 240 -3.16 -6.98 -19.15
CA LYS A 240 -4.46 -6.42 -19.54
C LYS A 240 -4.74 -5.08 -18.86
N ILE A 241 -4.03 -4.73 -17.79
CA ILE A 241 -4.33 -3.53 -16.99
C ILE A 241 -4.11 -2.25 -17.81
N GLU A 242 -5.14 -1.43 -17.88
CA GLU A 242 -5.15 -0.18 -18.62
C GLU A 242 -5.24 1.07 -17.71
N ASP A 243 -4.97 2.24 -18.28
CA ASP A 243 -5.14 3.53 -17.60
C ASP A 243 -6.61 3.98 -17.56
N LYS A 244 -7.49 3.13 -17.01
CA LYS A 244 -8.95 3.37 -16.90
C LYS A 244 -9.51 2.92 -15.55
N GLY A 245 -10.66 3.48 -15.19
CA GLY A 245 -11.40 3.09 -13.98
C GLY A 245 -12.13 4.24 -13.29
N VAL A 246 -12.28 4.10 -11.97
CA VAL A 246 -12.96 5.04 -11.07
C VAL A 246 -11.91 5.82 -10.27
N TYR A 247 -12.25 7.00 -9.77
CA TYR A 247 -11.45 7.75 -8.82
C TYR A 247 -12.33 8.39 -7.75
N LEU A 248 -11.80 8.44 -6.54
CA LEU A 248 -12.37 9.24 -5.46
C LEU A 248 -11.56 10.51 -5.26
N LEU A 249 -12.23 11.65 -5.08
CA LEU A 249 -11.60 12.89 -4.64
C LEU A 249 -12.04 13.20 -3.22
N VAL A 250 -11.10 13.17 -2.27
CA VAL A 250 -11.32 13.51 -0.87
C VAL A 250 -10.76 14.90 -0.62
N PHE A 251 -11.59 15.82 -0.11
CA PHE A 251 -11.17 17.19 0.21
C PHE A 251 -11.98 17.76 1.36
N LYS A 252 -11.49 18.85 1.96
CA LYS A 252 -12.14 19.54 3.07
C LYS A 252 -12.65 20.91 2.63
N ILE A 253 -13.87 21.24 3.04
CA ILE A 253 -14.42 22.59 2.97
C ILE A 253 -14.33 23.21 4.38
N LYS A 254 -13.61 24.34 4.50
CA LYS A 254 -13.33 24.98 5.81
C LYS A 254 -14.53 25.68 6.42
N ASN A 255 -15.32 26.36 5.59
CA ASN A 255 -16.44 27.21 6.00
C ASN A 255 -17.70 26.81 5.25
N LYS A 256 -18.88 27.21 5.74
CA LYS A 256 -20.10 27.06 4.95
C LYS A 256 -19.98 27.91 3.67
N GLU A 257 -20.14 27.30 2.51
CA GLU A 257 -20.02 27.98 1.20
C GLU A 257 -21.36 27.91 0.47
N LYS A 258 -21.80 29.03 -0.13
CA LYS A 258 -22.89 29.07 -1.10
C LYS A 258 -22.28 29.28 -2.48
N LEU A 259 -22.44 28.32 -3.39
CA LEU A 259 -21.77 28.34 -4.70
C LEU A 259 -22.78 28.05 -5.82
N LYS A 260 -22.61 28.73 -6.96
CA LYS A 260 -23.29 28.39 -8.22
C LYS A 260 -22.49 27.33 -8.96
N ILE A 261 -23.07 26.14 -9.14
CA ILE A 261 -22.42 24.96 -9.71
C ILE A 261 -22.95 24.71 -11.12
N GLY A 262 -22.42 25.42 -12.12
CA GLY A 262 -22.79 25.23 -13.52
C GLY A 262 -24.32 25.17 -13.73
N SER A 263 -24.78 24.10 -14.38
CA SER A 263 -26.21 23.83 -14.62
C SER A 263 -27.02 23.44 -13.37
N LEU A 264 -26.39 23.01 -12.27
CA LEU A 264 -27.09 22.67 -11.03
C LEU A 264 -27.60 23.92 -10.29
N GLY A 265 -27.14 25.12 -10.65
CA GLY A 265 -27.53 26.35 -9.97
C GLY A 265 -26.90 26.50 -8.59
N GLU A 266 -27.57 27.21 -7.69
CA GLU A 266 -27.04 27.47 -6.35
C GLU A 266 -27.14 26.22 -5.44
N ARG A 267 -26.06 25.95 -4.71
CA ARG A 267 -25.98 24.88 -3.71
C ARG A 267 -25.24 25.38 -2.47
N ILE A 268 -25.62 24.84 -1.31
CA ILE A 268 -25.00 25.15 -0.02
C ILE A 268 -24.15 23.96 0.42
N PHE A 269 -22.90 24.22 0.75
CA PHE A 269 -21.95 23.23 1.24
C PHE A 269 -21.61 23.54 2.70
N LYS A 270 -21.85 22.59 3.60
CA LYS A 270 -21.46 22.70 5.01
C LYS A 270 -19.94 22.54 5.16
N LYS A 271 -19.39 23.09 6.24
CA LYS A 271 -18.03 22.78 6.70
C LYS A 271 -17.91 21.28 6.94
N GLY A 272 -16.84 20.65 6.44
CA GLY A 272 -16.58 19.22 6.61
C GLY A 272 -15.75 18.64 5.48
N PHE A 273 -15.73 17.32 5.40
CA PHE A 273 -15.04 16.57 4.34
C PHE A 273 -16.04 16.12 3.29
N TYR A 274 -15.57 16.02 2.05
CA TYR A 274 -16.36 15.56 0.93
C TYR A 274 -15.60 14.49 0.17
N VAL A 275 -16.34 13.48 -0.29
CA VAL A 275 -15.85 12.45 -1.21
C VAL A 275 -16.66 12.56 -2.49
N TYR A 276 -15.98 12.84 -3.60
CA TYR A 276 -16.58 12.79 -4.93
C TYR A 276 -16.16 11.52 -5.65
N VAL A 277 -17.12 10.83 -6.28
CA VAL A 277 -16.88 9.65 -7.12
C VAL A 277 -16.98 10.07 -8.58
N GLY A 278 -15.97 9.72 -9.37
CA GLY A 278 -16.01 9.93 -10.82
C GLY A 278 -15.35 8.78 -11.55
N SER A 279 -15.61 8.63 -12.84
CA SER A 279 -14.91 7.67 -13.68
C SER A 279 -14.17 8.30 -14.86
N ALA A 280 -13.19 7.56 -15.37
CA ALA A 280 -12.51 7.86 -16.61
C ALA A 280 -12.16 6.53 -17.28
N MET A 281 -12.93 6.21 -18.33
CA MET A 281 -12.70 5.00 -19.14
C MET A 281 -11.59 5.16 -20.17
N ASN A 282 -11.07 6.39 -20.32
CA ASN A 282 -9.91 6.73 -21.14
C ASN A 282 -9.00 7.70 -20.37
N ASN A 283 -7.73 7.31 -20.14
CA ASN A 283 -6.69 8.12 -19.50
C ASN A 283 -7.06 8.61 -18.07
N LEU A 284 -7.34 7.68 -17.15
CA LEU A 284 -7.66 7.93 -15.75
C LEU A 284 -6.63 8.85 -15.08
N THR A 285 -5.34 8.60 -15.30
CA THR A 285 -4.25 9.42 -14.75
C THR A 285 -4.38 10.88 -15.19
N LYS A 286 -4.63 11.11 -16.48
CA LYS A 286 -4.83 12.47 -17.02
C LYS A 286 -6.09 13.13 -16.46
N ARG A 287 -7.15 12.38 -16.19
CA ARG A 287 -8.38 12.90 -15.56
C ARG A 287 -8.11 13.37 -14.13
N ILE A 288 -7.47 12.54 -13.32
CA ILE A 288 -7.11 12.85 -11.95
C ILE A 288 -6.18 14.07 -11.90
N ASN A 289 -5.12 14.09 -12.70
CA ASN A 289 -4.19 15.22 -12.78
C ASN A 289 -4.89 16.53 -13.15
N ARG A 290 -5.93 16.48 -14.01
CA ARG A 290 -6.75 17.66 -14.30
C ARG A 290 -7.50 18.16 -13.07
N HIS A 291 -8.07 17.29 -12.24
CA HIS A 291 -8.73 17.70 -10.99
C HIS A 291 -7.75 18.24 -9.94
N LEU A 292 -6.51 17.75 -9.91
CA LEU A 292 -5.48 18.24 -8.99
C LEU A 292 -4.91 19.63 -9.37
N ARG A 293 -4.99 20.04 -10.64
CA ARG A 293 -4.52 21.39 -11.06
C ARG A 293 -5.31 22.52 -10.41
N LYS A 294 -4.63 23.49 -9.79
CA LYS A 294 -5.27 24.68 -9.19
C LYS A 294 -5.88 25.61 -10.24
N SER A 295 -5.15 25.92 -11.31
CA SER A 295 -5.65 26.77 -12.41
C SER A 295 -6.11 25.93 -13.60
N LYS A 296 -7.37 26.09 -14.00
CA LYS A 296 -7.99 25.43 -15.17
C LYS A 296 -9.33 26.07 -15.53
N LYS A 297 -9.73 25.94 -16.80
CA LYS A 297 -11.12 26.17 -17.22
C LYS A 297 -12.02 25.16 -16.51
N LEU A 298 -13.08 25.63 -15.88
CA LEU A 298 -14.07 24.79 -15.19
C LEU A 298 -14.91 24.04 -16.23
N LYS A 299 -15.00 22.72 -16.10
CA LYS A 299 -15.76 21.87 -17.03
C LYS A 299 -16.82 21.03 -16.31
N TRP A 300 -16.46 20.41 -15.19
CA TRP A 300 -17.38 19.54 -14.43
C TRP A 300 -17.88 20.25 -13.17
N HIS A 301 -19.05 19.85 -12.66
CA HIS A 301 -19.61 20.38 -11.41
C HIS A 301 -18.60 20.35 -10.26
N ILE A 302 -17.83 19.26 -10.15
CA ILE A 302 -16.78 19.12 -9.13
C ILE A 302 -15.68 20.19 -9.25
N ASP A 303 -15.36 20.67 -10.45
CA ASP A 303 -14.30 21.68 -10.63
C ASP A 303 -14.65 23.00 -9.91
N TYR A 304 -15.93 23.36 -9.82
CA TYR A 304 -16.39 24.56 -9.12
C TYR A 304 -16.18 24.45 -7.61
N LEU A 305 -16.51 23.28 -7.05
CA LEU A 305 -16.39 23.02 -5.62
C LEU A 305 -14.92 22.86 -5.19
N LEU A 306 -14.08 22.22 -6.01
CA LEU A 306 -12.66 22.03 -5.72
C LEU A 306 -11.89 23.34 -5.56
N LYS A 307 -12.37 24.47 -6.09
CA LYS A 307 -11.77 25.80 -5.83
C LYS A 307 -11.81 26.20 -4.35
N LYS A 308 -12.80 25.70 -3.61
CA LYS A 308 -12.96 25.93 -2.16
C LYS A 308 -12.43 24.76 -1.31
N GLY A 309 -12.05 23.66 -1.96
CA GLY A 309 -11.55 22.46 -1.33
C GLY A 309 -10.08 22.57 -0.94
N GLU A 310 -9.77 22.19 0.29
CA GLU A 310 -8.41 22.05 0.80
C GLU A 310 -8.01 20.59 0.97
N ASN A 311 -6.70 20.33 0.99
CA ASN A 311 -6.12 19.01 1.20
C ASN A 311 -6.67 17.94 0.24
N LEU A 312 -6.90 18.33 -1.01
CA LEU A 312 -7.40 17.45 -2.06
C LEU A 312 -6.48 16.24 -2.25
N LYS A 313 -7.05 15.05 -2.08
CA LYS A 313 -6.41 13.75 -2.32
C LYS A 313 -7.22 12.96 -3.33
N ALA A 314 -6.53 12.36 -4.28
CA ALA A 314 -7.14 11.45 -5.25
C ALA A 314 -6.86 9.99 -4.89
N ILE A 315 -7.87 9.14 -5.02
CA ILE A 315 -7.81 7.69 -4.75
C ILE A 315 -8.28 6.99 -6.03
N PRO A 316 -7.37 6.71 -6.98
CA PRO A 316 -7.66 5.90 -8.16
C PRO A 316 -8.07 4.46 -7.78
N ILE A 317 -9.05 3.92 -8.49
CA ILE A 317 -9.51 2.54 -8.46
C ILE A 317 -9.51 2.07 -9.92
N ARG A 318 -8.44 1.37 -10.33
CA ARG A 318 -8.29 0.90 -11.70
C ARG A 318 -9.08 -0.38 -11.90
N SER A 319 -10.01 -0.36 -12.84
CA SER A 319 -10.97 -1.43 -13.09
C SER A 319 -11.31 -1.46 -14.58
N PHE A 320 -11.56 -2.66 -15.10
CA PHE A 320 -12.11 -2.87 -16.44
C PHE A 320 -13.59 -2.51 -16.51
N GLU A 321 -14.28 -2.67 -15.38
CA GLU A 321 -15.72 -2.48 -15.25
C GLU A 321 -16.04 -1.07 -14.75
N LYS A 322 -17.19 -0.55 -15.19
CA LYS A 322 -17.75 0.72 -14.70
C LYS A 322 -18.37 0.51 -13.31
N LYS A 323 -17.54 0.56 -12.27
CA LYS A 323 -17.95 0.41 -10.85
C LYS A 323 -18.35 1.72 -10.17
N GLU A 324 -18.54 2.79 -10.94
CA GLU A 324 -18.76 4.13 -10.40
C GLU A 324 -20.04 4.20 -9.55
N CYS A 325 -21.15 3.71 -10.11
CA CYS A 325 -22.45 3.71 -9.43
C CYS A 325 -22.46 2.80 -8.20
N GLU A 326 -21.82 1.63 -8.29
CA GLU A 326 -21.69 0.66 -7.19
C GLU A 326 -20.94 1.30 -5.99
N ILE A 327 -19.81 1.97 -6.26
CA ILE A 327 -19.05 2.68 -5.24
C ILE A 327 -19.84 3.86 -4.67
N ALA A 328 -20.59 4.59 -5.50
CA ALA A 328 -21.42 5.70 -5.05
C ALA A 328 -22.54 5.23 -4.11
N GLU A 329 -23.15 4.08 -4.37
CA GLU A 329 -24.16 3.48 -3.51
C GLU A 329 -23.57 3.07 -2.15
N GLU A 330 -22.46 2.32 -2.13
CA GLU A 330 -21.80 1.95 -0.87
C GLU A 330 -21.32 3.17 -0.06
N LEU A 331 -20.80 4.21 -0.74
CA LEU A 331 -20.40 5.45 -0.07
C LEU A 331 -21.58 6.18 0.57
N SER A 332 -22.76 6.10 -0.05
CA SER A 332 -23.98 6.71 0.51
C SER A 332 -24.31 6.15 1.89
N LEU A 333 -24.09 4.85 2.09
CA LEU A 333 -24.38 4.12 3.33
C LEU A 333 -23.48 4.53 4.50
N ILE A 334 -22.23 4.93 4.20
CA ILE A 334 -21.24 5.30 5.24
C ILE A 334 -21.07 6.82 5.41
N SER A 335 -21.69 7.61 4.52
CA SER A 335 -21.67 9.06 4.56
C SER A 335 -22.71 9.63 5.54
N GLN A 336 -22.49 10.87 6.01
CA GLN A 336 -23.48 11.60 6.82
C GLN A 336 -24.49 12.37 5.95
N GLY A 337 -24.34 12.35 4.63
CA GLY A 337 -25.24 13.05 3.72
C GLY A 337 -24.75 13.06 2.28
N ILE A 338 -25.64 13.43 1.37
CA ILE A 338 -25.38 13.55 -0.06
C ILE A 338 -25.70 14.96 -0.55
N ILE A 339 -25.14 15.34 -1.71
CA ILE A 339 -25.55 16.54 -2.44
C ILE A 339 -26.35 16.10 -3.67
N PRO A 340 -27.68 16.24 -3.67
CA PRO A 340 -28.54 15.72 -4.75
C PRO A 340 -28.09 16.16 -6.15
N ASP A 341 -28.20 15.23 -7.10
CA ASP A 341 -27.90 15.37 -8.54
C ASP A 341 -26.44 15.68 -8.88
N PHE A 342 -25.57 15.81 -7.88
CA PHE A 342 -24.20 16.23 -8.08
C PHE A 342 -23.39 15.15 -8.80
N GLY A 343 -23.03 15.39 -10.06
CA GLY A 343 -22.26 14.45 -10.87
C GLY A 343 -23.01 13.19 -11.29
N ALA A 344 -24.35 13.19 -11.23
CA ALA A 344 -25.21 12.05 -11.57
C ALA A 344 -26.03 12.29 -12.85
N SER A 345 -25.56 13.15 -13.76
CA SER A 345 -26.33 13.56 -14.95
C SER A 345 -26.56 12.45 -15.97
N ASP A 346 -25.72 11.42 -15.96
CA ASP A 346 -25.70 10.31 -16.92
C ASP A 346 -26.03 8.95 -16.26
N CYS A 347 -26.56 8.96 -15.03
CA CYS A 347 -26.92 7.75 -14.30
C CYS A 347 -28.16 7.95 -13.41
N LYS A 348 -28.62 6.88 -12.74
CA LYS A 348 -29.76 6.93 -11.80
C LYS A 348 -29.35 7.19 -10.34
N CYS A 349 -28.08 7.48 -10.08
CA CYS A 349 -27.60 7.71 -8.73
C CYS A 349 -28.19 9.01 -8.16
N LYS A 350 -28.50 9.01 -6.86
CA LYS A 350 -28.99 10.23 -6.18
C LYS A 350 -27.92 11.32 -6.11
N SER A 351 -26.65 10.93 -6.05
CA SER A 351 -25.50 11.82 -5.99
C SER A 351 -24.21 11.03 -6.21
N HIS A 352 -23.17 11.71 -6.68
CA HIS A 352 -21.78 11.25 -6.65
C HIS A 352 -20.91 12.07 -5.69
N LEU A 353 -21.52 12.91 -4.83
CA LEU A 353 -20.84 13.75 -3.84
C LEU A 353 -21.40 13.52 -2.44
N PHE A 354 -20.53 13.02 -1.57
CA PHE A 354 -20.87 12.54 -0.23
C PHE A 354 -20.21 13.41 0.84
N TYR A 355 -20.96 13.73 1.90
CA TYR A 355 -20.53 14.57 3.02
C TYR A 355 -20.09 13.72 4.21
N PHE A 356 -18.99 14.13 4.83
CA PHE A 356 -18.47 13.56 6.07
C PHE A 356 -18.15 14.66 7.09
N SER A 357 -18.55 14.47 8.36
CA SER A 357 -18.22 15.44 9.42
C SER A 357 -16.74 15.40 9.83
N HIS A 358 -16.11 14.23 9.67
CA HIS A 358 -14.70 13.96 10.00
C HIS A 358 -13.96 13.42 8.77
N ASN A 359 -12.64 13.34 8.83
CA ASN A 359 -11.82 12.87 7.71
C ASN A 359 -12.17 11.42 7.36
N PRO A 360 -12.74 11.12 6.17
CA PRO A 360 -13.10 9.75 5.82
C PRO A 360 -11.88 8.84 5.71
N LEU A 361 -10.69 9.39 5.43
CA LEU A 361 -9.44 8.61 5.40
C LEU A 361 -9.01 8.05 6.75
N GLU A 362 -9.63 8.48 7.85
CA GLU A 362 -9.38 7.95 9.20
C GLU A 362 -10.46 6.98 9.66
N LYS A 363 -11.51 6.77 8.85
CA LYS A 363 -12.61 5.85 9.17
C LYS A 363 -12.34 4.45 8.62
N GLU A 364 -12.54 3.44 9.47
CA GLU A 364 -12.30 2.05 9.11
C GLU A 364 -13.20 1.58 7.96
N GLU A 365 -14.47 1.97 7.95
CA GLU A 365 -15.44 1.59 6.92
C GLU A 365 -15.05 2.14 5.54
N PHE A 366 -14.57 3.38 5.49
CA PHE A 366 -14.12 4.00 4.25
C PHE A 366 -12.83 3.35 3.72
N GLN A 367 -11.89 3.02 4.61
CA GLN A 367 -10.67 2.32 4.22
C GLN A 367 -10.95 0.88 3.77
N LYS A 368 -11.86 0.17 4.45
CA LYS A 368 -12.34 -1.15 4.03
C LYS A 368 -12.95 -1.10 2.63
N LEU A 369 -13.82 -0.13 2.35
CA LEU A 369 -14.36 0.09 1.00
C LEU A 369 -13.25 0.29 -0.04
N ILE A 370 -12.24 1.12 0.27
CA ILE A 370 -11.11 1.33 -0.64
C ILE A 370 -10.35 0.03 -0.92
N ILE A 371 -10.03 -0.76 0.13
CA ILE A 371 -9.32 -2.03 -0.01
C ILE A 371 -10.17 -3.05 -0.77
N GLU A 372 -11.48 -3.05 -0.54
CA GLU A 372 -12.41 -3.93 -1.22
C GLU A 372 -12.35 -3.73 -2.74
N TYR A 373 -12.46 -2.49 -3.21
CA TYR A 373 -12.44 -2.18 -4.64
C TYR A 373 -11.05 -2.17 -5.27
N ARG A 374 -9.98 -1.87 -4.51
CA ARG A 374 -8.61 -1.86 -5.03
C ARG A 374 -7.94 -3.22 -5.02
N ILE A 375 -8.38 -4.14 -4.17
CA ILE A 375 -7.68 -5.39 -3.90
C ILE A 375 -8.65 -6.57 -3.86
N ASN A 376 -9.57 -6.64 -2.90
CA ASN A 376 -10.33 -7.88 -2.64
C ASN A 376 -11.24 -8.28 -3.81
N LYS A 377 -11.93 -7.31 -4.41
CA LYS A 377 -12.78 -7.54 -5.59
C LYS A 377 -11.98 -7.91 -6.83
N ILE A 378 -10.66 -8.05 -6.82
CA ILE A 378 -9.89 -8.63 -7.94
C ILE A 378 -9.88 -10.16 -7.86
N ASN A 379 -10.07 -10.76 -6.69
CA ASN A 379 -9.97 -12.21 -6.48
C ASN A 379 -10.85 -13.04 -7.43
N HIS A 380 -12.03 -12.55 -7.80
CA HIS A 380 -12.93 -13.24 -8.74
C HIS A 380 -12.29 -13.52 -10.11
N VAL A 381 -11.22 -12.80 -10.47
CA VAL A 381 -10.48 -13.02 -11.71
C VAL A 381 -9.59 -14.26 -11.61
N PHE A 382 -9.14 -14.62 -10.40
CA PHE A 382 -8.23 -15.74 -10.17
C PHE A 382 -8.93 -17.02 -9.71
N THR A 383 -10.18 -16.92 -9.24
CA THR A 383 -10.98 -18.06 -8.79
C THR A 383 -11.95 -18.61 -9.85
N LYS A 384 -12.09 -17.94 -10.99
CA LYS A 384 -12.81 -18.45 -12.15
C LYS A 384 -11.87 -19.27 -13.02
N ASN A 385 -11.70 -20.54 -12.67
CA ASN A 385 -11.29 -21.60 -13.59
C ASN A 385 -12.41 -22.62 -13.68
#